data_AF-A0A7X9IN24-F1
#
_entry.id   AF-A0A7X9IN24-F1
#
_cell.length_a   1.000
_cell.length_b   1.000
_cell.length_c   1.000
_cell.angle_alpha   90.00
_cell.angle_beta   90.00
_cell.angle_gamma   90.00
#
_symmetry.space_group_name_H-M   'P 1'
#
loop_
_entity.id
_entity.type
_entity.pdbx_description
1 polymer ?
#
loop_
_entity_poly.entity_id
_entity_poly.type
_entity_poly.pdbx_seq_one_letter_code
_entity_poly.pdbx_strand_id
1 'polypeptide(L)' 'RMTILHNGILVQENAELTGPTAHKARPPYKFHADKLPLMLQDHSHPVRFRNIWLREL' A
#
# COMPACT_ATOMS: atom_id res chain seq x y z
N ARG A 1 7.14 -0.67 8.26
CA ARG A 1 7.57 0.60 7.61
C ARG A 1 7.46 0.45 6.10
N MET A 2 7.40 1.55 5.35
CA MET A 2 7.18 1.53 3.90
C MET A 2 7.99 2.64 3.20
N THR A 3 8.56 2.32 2.03
CA THR A 3 9.20 3.28 1.14
C THR A 3 8.56 3.20 -0.24
N ILE A 4 8.25 4.34 -0.86
CA ILE A 4 7.63 4.40 -2.20
C ILE A 4 8.44 5.31 -3.12
N LEU A 5 8.73 4.80 -4.31
CA LEU A 5 9.18 5.60 -5.45
C LEU A 5 8.08 5.65 -6.51
N HIS A 6 7.72 6.86 -6.94
CA HIS A 6 6.81 7.08 -8.06
C HIS A 6 7.58 7.71 -9.21
N ASN A 7 7.64 7.03 -10.36
CA ASN A 7 8.47 7.43 -11.52
C ASN A 7 9.94 7.70 -11.15
N GLY A 8 10.51 6.91 -10.23
CA GLY A 8 11.88 7.07 -9.74
C GLY A 8 12.09 8.17 -8.68
N ILE A 9 11.03 8.90 -8.29
CA ILE A 9 11.09 9.97 -7.30
C ILE A 9 10.61 9.44 -5.94
N LEU A 10 11.35 9.71 -4.87
CA LEU A 10 10.98 9.36 -3.50
C LEU A 10 9.77 10.19 -3.05
N VAL A 11 8.67 9.51 -2.69
CA VAL A 11 7.43 10.17 -2.22
C VAL A 11 7.03 9.77 -0.80
N GLN A 12 7.57 8.67 -0.28
CA GLN A 12 7.44 8.24 1.11
C GLN A 12 8.77 7.61 1.54
N GLU A 13 9.41 8.17 2.55
CA GLU A 13 10.69 7.71 3.08
C GLU A 13 10.49 6.99 4.41
N ASN A 14 10.73 5.67 4.44
CA ASN A 14 10.73 4.87 5.67
C ASN A 14 9.50 5.10 6.58
N ALA A 15 8.34 5.31 5.96
CA ALA A 15 7.13 5.76 6.61
C ALA A 15 6.57 4.69 7.54
N GLU A 16 6.12 5.12 8.72
CA GLU A 16 5.43 4.26 9.69
C GLU A 16 3.94 4.16 9.36
N LEU A 17 3.40 2.94 9.40
CA LEU A 17 1.98 2.70 9.19
C LEU A 17 1.29 2.71 10.55
N THR A 18 0.39 3.68 10.76
CA THR A 18 -0.27 3.87 12.07
C THR A 18 -1.58 3.09 12.23
N GLY A 19 -1.99 2.35 11.20
CA GLY A 19 -3.28 1.66 11.14
C GLY A 19 -3.76 1.46 9.69
N PRO A 20 -4.97 0.91 9.51
CA PRO A 20 -5.56 0.75 8.19
C PRO A 20 -5.91 2.11 7.56
N THR A 21 -5.96 2.16 6.23
CA THR A 21 -6.44 3.33 5.48
C THR A 21 -7.97 3.33 5.46
N ALA A 22 -8.59 4.50 5.62
CA ALA A 22 -10.04 4.64 5.57
C ALA A 22 -10.45 6.01 4.98
N HIS A 23 -11.57 6.05 4.27
CA HIS A 23 -12.10 7.30 3.73
C HIS A 23 -12.60 8.19 4.88
N LYS A 24 -12.03 9.40 5.01
CA LYS A 24 -12.36 10.40 6.04
C LYS A 24 -12.21 9.91 7.49
N ALA A 25 -11.41 8.88 7.72
CA ALA A 25 -11.16 8.33 9.05
C ALA A 25 -9.72 7.83 9.17
N ARG A 26 -9.24 7.72 10.42
CA ARG A 26 -7.92 7.16 10.74
C ARG A 26 -8.06 6.14 11.88
N PRO A 27 -8.50 4.90 11.58
CA PRO A 27 -8.65 3.87 12.60
C PRO A 27 -7.28 3.52 13.23
N PRO A 28 -7.27 3.10 14.51
CA PRO A 28 -6.03 2.70 15.17
C PRO A 28 -5.49 1.39 14.58
N TYR A 29 -4.19 1.16 14.74
CA TYR A 29 -3.55 -0.10 14.38
C TYR A 29 -4.12 -1.27 15.17
N LYS A 30 -4.36 -2.39 14.46
CA LYS A 30 -4.66 -3.69 15.04
C LYS A 30 -3.72 -4.70 14.41
N PHE A 31 -3.14 -5.57 15.24
CA PHE A 31 -2.29 -6.65 14.76
C PHE A 31 -3.01 -7.53 13.74
N HIS A 32 -2.29 -7.92 12.71
CA HIS A 32 -2.72 -8.81 11.64
C HIS A 32 -1.60 -9.80 11.33
N ALA A 33 -1.88 -10.84 10.54
CA ALA A 33 -0.86 -11.78 10.12
C ALA A 33 0.28 -11.08 9.38
N ASP A 34 1.51 -11.59 9.55
CA ASP A 34 2.71 -11.02 8.93
C ASP A 34 2.66 -11.04 7.40
N LYS A 35 1.92 -12.01 6.82
CA LYS A 35 1.74 -12.18 5.37
C LYS A 35 0.28 -12.18 5.00
N LEU A 36 -0.09 -11.30 4.07
CA LEU A 36 -1.42 -11.13 3.49
C LEU A 36 -1.29 -10.88 1.98
N PRO A 37 -2.35 -11.07 1.19
CA PRO A 37 -2.30 -10.80 -0.25
C PRO A 37 -2.13 -9.30 -0.56
N LEU A 38 -1.60 -9.00 -1.74
CA LEU A 38 -1.67 -7.67 -2.35
C LEU A 38 -3.00 -7.50 -3.09
N MET A 39 -3.59 -6.31 -3.01
CA MET A 39 -4.87 -5.99 -3.64
C MET A 39 -4.73 -4.77 -4.55
N LEU A 40 -5.33 -4.84 -5.75
CA LEU A 40 -5.56 -3.70 -6.61
C LEU A 40 -7.00 -3.22 -6.37
N GLN A 41 -7.17 -1.96 -5.98
CA GLN A 41 -8.49 -1.42 -5.69
C GLN A 41 -9.28 -1.21 -6.98
N ASP A 42 -10.51 -1.73 -7.01
CA ASP A 42 -11.54 -1.30 -7.94
C ASP A 42 -12.42 -0.25 -7.25
N HIS A 43 -12.48 0.93 -7.85
CA HIS A 43 -13.36 2.01 -7.40
C HIS A 43 -14.39 2.36 -8.48
N SER A 44 -14.78 1.38 -9.30
CA SER A 44 -15.72 1.50 -10.43
C SER A 44 -15.23 2.43 -11.55
N HIS A 45 -13.92 2.68 -11.61
CA HIS A 45 -13.28 3.46 -12.67
C HIS A 45 -12.19 2.60 -13.30
N PRO A 46 -12.33 2.20 -14.58
CA PRO A 46 -11.43 1.25 -15.20
C PRO A 46 -10.03 1.84 -15.36
N VAL A 47 -9.03 1.08 -14.91
CA VAL A 47 -7.61 1.39 -15.05
C VAL A 47 -6.85 0.17 -15.57
N ARG A 48 -5.70 0.39 -16.21
CA ARG A 48 -4.88 -0.68 -16.80
C ARG A 48 -3.58 -0.84 -16.01
N PHE A 49 -3.23 -2.09 -15.72
CA PHE A 49 -1.98 -2.46 -15.05
C PHE A 49 -1.11 -3.31 -15.96
N ARG A 50 0.21 -3.23 -15.76
CA ARG A 50 1.20 -4.12 -16.39
C ARG A 50 2.44 -4.19 -15.48
N ASN A 51 3.28 -5.20 -15.69
CA ASN A 51 4.58 -5.34 -15.02
C ASN A 51 4.52 -5.35 -13.48
N ILE A 52 3.57 -6.08 -12.90
CA ILE A 52 3.49 -6.28 -11.44
C ILE A 52 4.28 -7.54 -11.09
N TRP A 53 5.27 -7.39 -10.21
CA TRP A 53 6.10 -8.47 -9.71
C TRP A 53 6.35 -8.30 -8.21
N LEU A 54 6.74 -9.39 -7.56
CA LEU A 54 7.05 -9.42 -6.13
C LEU A 54 8.41 -10.09 -5.92
N ARG A 55 9.18 -9.58 -4.96
CA ARG A 55 10.40 -10.21 -4.44
C ARG A 55 10.37 -10.11 -2.92
N GLU A 56 10.61 -11.23 -2.24
CA GLU A 56 10.74 -11.24 -0.77
C GLU A 56 12.04 -10.51 -0.34
N LEU A 57 12.04 -9.93 0.87
CA LEU A 57 13.16 -9.20 1.47
C LEU A 57 13.55 -9.81 2.81
#